data_AF-Q1HQI1-F1
#
_entry.id   AF-Q1HQI1-F1
#
_cell.length_a   1.000
_cell.length_b   1.000
_cell.length_c   1.000
_cell.angle_alpha   90.00
_cell.angle_beta   90.00
_cell.angle_gamma   90.00
#
_symmetry.space_group_name_H-M   'P 1'
#
loop_
_entity.id
_entity.type
_entity.pdbx_description
1 polymer ?
#
loop_
_entity_poly.entity_id
_entity_poly.type
_entity_poly.pdbx_seq_one_letter_code
_entity_poly.pdbx_strand_id
1 'polypeptide(L)'
;MVLTNDVYLPSEEELTVPEVNLSGPALRAGAFHLGKACEAENNEFMLCRQELKDPRACIAEGKAVTNCALEFFRKVKKSCAQEFTQYANCLDKSSGDLRFEYCRKTQGVYDKCVLENLHIERPDYGYFTRAKVHATDRPAPPKKEKTVYPDATPGLPEDYPRPDAKYGSRFHWLN
;
A
#
# COMPACT_ATOMS: atom_id res chain seq x y z
N MET A 1 -1.67 -22.96 9.36
CA MET A 1 -2.39 -22.07 10.29
C MET A 1 -3.79 -22.65 10.43
N VAL A 2 -4.15 -23.17 11.60
CA VAL A 2 -5.45 -23.81 11.82
C VAL A 2 -6.37 -22.74 12.40
N LEU A 3 -7.49 -22.47 11.72
CA LEU A 3 -8.52 -21.56 12.23
C LEU A 3 -9.29 -22.30 13.32
N THR A 4 -9.36 -21.74 14.53
CA THR A 4 -10.20 -22.27 15.62
C THR A 4 -11.59 -21.64 15.57
N ASN A 5 -12.58 -22.27 16.22
CA ASN A 5 -13.96 -21.76 16.28
C ASN A 5 -14.08 -20.38 16.95
N ASP A 6 -13.07 -19.97 17.73
CA ASP A 6 -13.03 -18.68 18.41
C ASP A 6 -12.67 -17.52 17.46
N VAL A 7 -12.26 -17.83 16.22
CA VAL A 7 -11.84 -16.84 15.24
C VAL A 7 -13.06 -16.31 14.50
N TYR A 8 -13.53 -15.12 14.89
CA TYR A 8 -14.64 -14.43 14.22
C TYR A 8 -14.32 -14.08 12.76
N LEU A 9 -15.06 -14.67 11.81
CA LEU A 9 -15.03 -14.33 10.39
C LEU A 9 -16.26 -13.48 10.03
N PRO A 10 -16.10 -12.43 9.22
CA PRO A 10 -17.23 -11.64 8.75
C PRO A 10 -18.16 -12.49 7.87
N SER A 11 -19.44 -12.10 7.81
CA SER A 11 -20.45 -12.78 7.00
C SER A 11 -20.22 -12.54 5.49
N GLU A 12 -20.74 -13.42 4.63
CA GLU A 12 -20.62 -13.26 3.17
C GLU A 12 -21.32 -11.98 2.66
N GLU A 13 -22.41 -11.59 3.31
CA GLU A 13 -23.15 -10.35 3.01
C GLU A 13 -22.28 -9.11 3.25
N GLU A 14 -21.47 -9.12 4.30
CA GLU A 14 -20.51 -8.04 4.57
C GLU A 14 -19.37 -7.99 3.55
N LEU A 15 -18.99 -9.12 2.97
CA LEU A 15 -17.92 -9.20 1.97
C LEU A 15 -18.40 -8.88 0.55
N THR A 16 -19.71 -8.95 0.31
CA THR A 16 -20.26 -8.76 -1.03
C THR A 16 -20.29 -7.27 -1.39
N VAL A 17 -19.47 -6.88 -2.36
CA VAL A 17 -19.28 -5.50 -2.84
C VAL A 17 -19.29 -5.53 -4.37
N PRO A 18 -19.80 -4.49 -5.06
CA PRO A 18 -19.65 -4.41 -6.50
C PRO A 18 -18.17 -4.37 -6.90
N GLU A 19 -17.75 -5.35 -7.71
CA GLU A 19 -16.34 -5.50 -8.11
C GLU A 19 -15.94 -4.61 -9.28
N VAL A 20 -14.65 -4.25 -9.32
CA VAL A 20 -14.04 -3.54 -10.46
C VAL A 20 -13.67 -4.55 -11.54
N ASN A 21 -14.64 -4.88 -12.39
CA ASN A 21 -14.48 -5.84 -13.49
C ASN A 21 -13.72 -5.26 -14.69
N LEU A 22 -12.44 -4.95 -14.52
CA LEU A 22 -11.53 -4.46 -15.56
C LEU A 22 -10.31 -5.37 -15.69
N SER A 23 -9.75 -5.44 -16.90
CA SER A 23 -8.53 -6.20 -17.15
C SER A 23 -7.30 -5.51 -16.56
N GLY A 24 -6.24 -6.28 -16.27
CA GLY A 24 -4.97 -5.76 -15.76
C GLY A 24 -4.38 -4.58 -16.57
N PRO A 25 -4.37 -4.62 -17.93
CA PRO A 25 -3.93 -3.51 -18.75
C PRO A 25 -4.76 -2.23 -18.56
N ALA A 26 -6.09 -2.36 -18.41
CA ALA A 26 -6.97 -1.22 -18.18
C ALA A 26 -6.73 -0.59 -16.81
N LEU A 27 -6.58 -1.41 -15.76
CA LEU A 27 -6.21 -0.92 -14.42
C LEU A 27 -4.86 -0.22 -14.44
N ARG A 28 -3.89 -0.78 -15.16
CA ARG A 28 -2.54 -0.20 -15.29
C ARG A 28 -2.53 1.10 -16.09
N ALA A 29 -3.37 1.22 -17.12
CA ALA A 29 -3.58 2.44 -17.89
C ALA A 29 -4.14 3.58 -17.01
N GLY A 30 -5.13 3.26 -16.16
CA GLY A 30 -5.79 4.23 -15.28
C GLY A 30 -5.03 4.55 -14.00
N ALA A 31 -3.98 3.79 -13.65
CA ALA A 31 -3.39 3.77 -12.31
C ALA A 31 -2.94 5.14 -11.78
N PHE A 32 -2.29 5.98 -12.60
CA PHE A 32 -1.80 7.28 -12.15
C PHE A 32 -2.93 8.24 -11.80
N HIS A 33 -3.96 8.32 -12.65
CA HIS A 33 -5.11 9.19 -12.45
C HIS A 33 -6.03 8.68 -11.34
N LEU A 34 -6.25 7.36 -11.31
CA LEU A 34 -6.99 6.70 -10.24
C LEU A 34 -6.34 6.94 -8.88
N GLY A 35 -5.01 6.75 -8.79
CA GLY A 35 -4.26 6.97 -7.56
C GLY A 35 -4.31 8.41 -7.09
N LYS A 36 -4.45 9.38 -8.01
CA LYS A 36 -4.61 10.79 -7.66
C LYS A 36 -6.04 11.14 -7.23
N ALA A 37 -7.03 10.58 -7.93
CA ALA A 37 -8.44 10.81 -7.64
C ALA A 37 -8.87 10.18 -6.31
N CYS A 38 -8.45 8.94 -6.05
CA CYS A 38 -8.81 8.15 -4.87
C CYS A 38 -7.73 8.14 -3.81
N GLU A 39 -6.90 9.18 -3.75
CA GLU A 39 -5.73 9.25 -2.88
C GLU A 39 -6.10 9.16 -1.39
N ALA A 40 -7.16 9.86 -0.97
CA ALA A 40 -7.61 9.89 0.41
C ALA A 40 -8.05 8.49 0.89
N GLU A 41 -9.00 7.88 0.19
CA GLU A 41 -9.54 6.55 0.52
C GLU A 41 -8.45 5.46 0.51
N ASN A 42 -7.56 5.50 -0.49
CA ASN A 42 -6.47 4.54 -0.57
C ASN A 42 -5.48 4.67 0.60
N ASN A 43 -5.16 5.91 1.00
CA ASN A 43 -4.27 6.14 2.12
C ASN A 43 -4.90 5.70 3.45
N GLU A 44 -6.21 5.93 3.64
CA GLU A 44 -6.94 5.46 4.82
C GLU A 44 -6.91 3.94 4.94
N PHE A 45 -7.25 3.24 3.85
CA PHE A 45 -7.22 1.78 3.82
C PHE A 45 -5.81 1.22 4.10
N MET A 46 -4.78 1.81 3.50
CA MET A 46 -3.40 1.37 3.70
C MET A 46 -2.91 1.65 5.12
N LEU A 47 -3.31 2.78 5.72
CA LEU A 47 -2.99 3.11 7.10
C LEU A 47 -3.69 2.16 8.08
N CYS A 48 -4.99 1.91 7.89
CA CYS A 48 -5.76 0.92 8.67
C CYS A 48 -5.08 -0.44 8.66
N ARG A 49 -4.70 -0.91 7.46
CA ARG A 49 -4.07 -2.23 7.28
C ARG A 49 -2.68 -2.31 7.93
N GLN A 50 -1.89 -1.24 7.87
CA GLN A 50 -0.56 -1.20 8.50
C GLN A 50 -0.63 -1.15 10.02
N GLU A 51 -1.60 -0.41 10.56
CA GLU A 51 -1.81 -0.22 11.99
C GLU A 51 -2.37 -1.47 12.68
N LEU A 52 -3.51 -1.98 12.20
CA LEU A 52 -4.23 -3.09 12.85
C LEU A 52 -3.64 -4.45 12.49
N LYS A 53 -3.07 -4.58 11.29
CA LYS A 53 -2.57 -5.85 10.73
C LYS A 53 -3.63 -6.97 10.70
N ASP A 54 -4.90 -6.61 10.79
CA ASP A 54 -6.05 -7.48 10.63
C ASP A 54 -6.89 -6.99 9.45
N PRO A 55 -7.06 -7.78 8.37
CA PRO A 55 -7.86 -7.38 7.22
C PRO A 55 -9.35 -7.22 7.53
N ARG A 56 -9.88 -7.88 8.57
CA ARG A 56 -11.32 -7.87 8.89
C ARG A 56 -11.79 -6.52 9.41
N ALA A 57 -10.94 -5.85 10.16
CA ALA A 57 -11.24 -4.53 10.72
C ALA A 57 -11.23 -3.41 9.66
N CYS A 58 -10.63 -3.64 8.48
CA CYS A 58 -10.48 -2.63 7.42
C CYS A 58 -11.44 -2.84 6.23
N ILE A 59 -12.52 -3.61 6.41
CA ILE A 59 -13.46 -3.94 5.32
C ILE A 59 -14.23 -2.69 4.86
N ALA A 60 -14.61 -1.80 5.77
CA ALA A 60 -15.37 -0.60 5.44
C ALA A 60 -14.56 0.36 4.56
N GLU A 61 -13.29 0.56 4.90
CA GLU A 61 -12.32 1.35 4.14
C GLU A 61 -12.03 0.70 2.78
N GLY A 62 -11.95 -0.63 2.74
CA GLY A 62 -11.82 -1.39 1.49
C GLY A 62 -13.02 -1.16 0.55
N LYS A 63 -14.25 -1.14 1.09
CA LYS A 63 -15.46 -0.80 0.32
C LYS A 63 -15.41 0.62 -0.25
N ALA A 64 -14.92 1.57 0.54
CA ALA A 64 -14.77 2.96 0.11
C ALA A 64 -13.78 3.09 -1.07
N VAL A 65 -12.64 2.39 -1.01
CA VAL A 65 -11.66 2.31 -2.10
C VAL A 65 -12.30 1.75 -3.38
N THR A 66 -13.00 0.62 -3.28
CA THR A 66 -13.67 -0.01 -4.42
C THR A 66 -14.73 0.91 -5.04
N ASN A 67 -15.53 1.59 -4.20
CA ASN A 67 -16.53 2.54 -4.69
C ASN A 67 -15.87 3.74 -5.39
N CYS A 68 -14.80 4.31 -4.82
CA CYS A 68 -14.08 5.40 -5.46
C CYS A 68 -13.52 4.99 -6.84
N ALA A 69 -12.95 3.78 -6.93
CA ALA A 69 -12.46 3.26 -8.21
C ALA A 69 -13.59 3.10 -9.24
N LEU A 70 -14.75 2.56 -8.85
CA LEU A 70 -15.92 2.45 -9.73
C LEU A 70 -16.41 3.81 -10.20
N GLU A 71 -16.51 4.80 -9.30
CA GLU A 71 -16.90 6.16 -9.66
C GLU A 71 -15.91 6.81 -10.63
N PHE A 72 -14.62 6.63 -10.40
CA PHE A 72 -13.57 7.10 -11.30
C PHE A 72 -13.71 6.49 -12.70
N PHE A 73 -13.82 5.17 -12.81
CA PHE A 73 -13.98 4.51 -14.12
C PHE A 73 -15.32 4.84 -14.79
N ARG A 74 -16.39 5.09 -14.03
CA ARG A 74 -17.65 5.61 -14.58
C ARG A 74 -17.48 7.01 -15.17
N LYS A 75 -16.71 7.88 -14.52
CA LYS A 75 -16.38 9.22 -15.03
C LYS A 75 -15.53 9.13 -16.31
N VAL A 76 -14.46 8.35 -16.30
CA VAL A 76 -13.60 8.12 -17.47
C VAL A 76 -14.40 7.53 -18.64
N LYS A 77 -15.30 6.58 -18.39
CA LYS A 77 -16.17 6.01 -19.43
C LYS A 77 -17.14 7.03 -20.03
N LYS A 78 -17.56 8.04 -19.28
CA LYS A 78 -18.45 9.09 -19.78
C LYS A 78 -17.72 10.14 -20.61
N SER A 79 -16.48 10.47 -20.27
CA SER A 79 -15.73 11.56 -20.90
C SER A 79 -14.70 11.11 -21.93
N CYS A 80 -13.89 10.10 -21.63
CA CYS A 80 -12.65 9.76 -22.34
C CYS A 80 -12.56 8.27 -22.72
N ALA A 81 -13.70 7.63 -23.01
CA ALA A 81 -13.75 6.18 -23.21
C ALA A 81 -12.91 5.70 -24.39
N GLN A 82 -12.87 6.47 -25.48
CA GLN A 82 -12.19 6.07 -26.71
C GLN A 82 -10.67 6.13 -26.54
N GLU A 83 -10.17 7.23 -25.99
CA GLU A 83 -8.76 7.49 -25.71
C GLU A 83 -8.23 6.49 -24.68
N PHE A 84 -9.01 6.25 -23.62
CA PHE A 84 -8.66 5.26 -22.59
C PHE A 84 -8.56 3.85 -23.17
N THR A 85 -9.52 3.46 -24.01
CA THR A 85 -9.53 2.14 -24.64
C THR A 85 -8.37 1.96 -25.61
N GLN A 86 -8.03 2.99 -26.39
CA GLN A 86 -6.84 2.97 -27.26
C GLN A 86 -5.55 2.83 -26.46
N TYR A 87 -5.43 3.54 -25.33
CA TYR A 87 -4.27 3.44 -24.46
C TYR A 87 -4.15 2.07 -23.79
N ALA A 88 -5.24 1.55 -23.23
CA ALA A 88 -5.28 0.22 -22.62
C ALA A 88 -4.95 -0.89 -23.64
N ASN A 89 -5.50 -0.82 -24.85
CA ASN A 89 -5.21 -1.76 -25.93
C ASN A 89 -3.75 -1.69 -26.39
N CYS A 90 -3.15 -0.50 -26.40
CA CYS A 90 -1.73 -0.37 -26.70
C CYS A 90 -0.89 -1.07 -25.63
N LEU A 91 -1.18 -0.85 -24.34
CA LEU A 91 -0.43 -1.49 -23.26
C LEU A 91 -0.55 -3.01 -23.31
N ASP A 92 -1.74 -3.53 -23.57
CA ASP A 92 -2.02 -4.96 -23.70
C ASP A 92 -1.25 -5.62 -24.86
N LYS A 93 -1.20 -4.96 -26.03
CA LYS A 93 -0.59 -5.54 -27.24
C LYS A 93 0.90 -5.26 -27.40
N SER A 94 1.43 -4.23 -26.75
CA SER A 94 2.79 -3.73 -27.02
C SER A 94 3.89 -4.58 -26.38
N SER A 95 3.63 -5.20 -25.22
CA SER A 95 4.64 -5.97 -24.49
C SER A 95 3.98 -6.91 -23.49
N GLY A 96 4.59 -8.09 -23.25
CA GLY A 96 4.13 -9.01 -22.21
C GLY A 96 4.14 -8.43 -20.80
N ASP A 97 5.03 -7.47 -20.51
CA ASP A 97 5.19 -6.86 -19.20
C ASP A 97 4.40 -5.54 -19.01
N LEU A 98 3.56 -5.16 -19.98
CA LEU A 98 2.77 -3.92 -19.97
C LEU A 98 3.62 -2.65 -19.76
N ARG A 99 4.72 -2.51 -20.51
CA ARG A 99 5.66 -1.39 -20.43
C ARG A 99 5.06 -0.10 -21.01
N PHE A 100 5.12 0.98 -20.25
CA PHE A 100 4.58 2.29 -20.65
C PHE A 100 5.36 2.98 -21.79
N GLU A 101 6.61 2.59 -22.04
CA GLU A 101 7.51 3.23 -23.01
C GLU A 101 6.99 3.17 -24.45
N TYR A 102 6.34 2.07 -24.82
CA TYR A 102 5.84 1.86 -26.19
C TYR A 102 4.54 2.63 -26.50
N CYS A 103 3.84 3.09 -25.46
CA CYS A 103 2.49 3.67 -25.57
C CYS A 103 2.45 5.16 -25.18
N ARG A 104 3.56 5.90 -25.27
CA ARG A 104 3.61 7.33 -24.90
C ARG A 104 2.72 8.22 -25.77
N LYS A 105 2.50 7.86 -27.04
CA LYS A 105 1.63 8.62 -27.95
C LYS A 105 0.17 8.55 -27.52
N THR A 106 -0.34 7.34 -27.28
CA THR A 106 -1.71 7.12 -26.79
C THR A 106 -1.89 7.62 -25.37
N GLN A 107 -0.84 7.53 -24.53
CA GLN A 107 -0.84 8.13 -23.21
C GLN A 107 -1.05 9.65 -23.25
N GLY A 108 -0.34 10.39 -24.11
CA GLY A 108 -0.48 11.85 -24.20
C GLY A 108 -1.88 12.29 -24.63
N VAL A 109 -2.54 11.53 -25.51
CA VAL A 109 -3.93 11.77 -25.91
C VAL A 109 -4.89 11.55 -24.73
N TYR A 110 -4.71 10.46 -23.99
CA TYR A 110 -5.52 10.14 -22.82
C TYR A 110 -5.32 11.17 -21.69
N ASP A 111 -4.06 11.49 -21.34
CA ASP A 111 -3.72 12.46 -20.30
C ASP A 111 -4.33 13.84 -20.61
N LYS A 112 -4.32 14.26 -21.89
CA LYS A 112 -4.96 15.49 -22.34
C LYS A 112 -6.47 15.46 -22.11
N CYS A 113 -7.15 14.38 -22.49
CA CYS A 113 -8.60 14.26 -22.30
C CYS A 113 -9.00 14.30 -20.82
N VAL A 114 -8.23 13.65 -19.94
CA VAL A 114 -8.48 13.64 -18.50
C VAL A 114 -8.25 15.03 -17.90
N LEU A 115 -7.22 15.75 -18.33
CA LEU A 115 -6.97 17.12 -17.88
C LEU A 115 -8.09 18.08 -18.29
N GLU A 116 -8.56 17.99 -19.53
CA GLU A 116 -9.59 18.89 -20.08
C GLU A 116 -10.98 18.63 -19.46
N ASN A 117 -11.37 17.36 -19.26
CA ASN A 117 -12.73 17.02 -18.83
C ASN A 117 -12.89 16.75 -17.33
N LEU A 118 -11.85 16.18 -16.69
CA LEU A 118 -11.89 15.76 -15.29
C LEU A 118 -11.05 16.66 -14.38
N HIS A 119 -10.23 17.54 -14.97
CA HIS A 119 -9.30 18.43 -14.26
C HIS A 119 -8.34 17.68 -13.34
N ILE A 120 -7.99 16.45 -13.71
CA ILE A 120 -7.01 15.63 -13.00
C ILE A 120 -5.72 15.66 -13.80
N GLU A 121 -4.70 16.28 -13.24
CA GLU A 121 -3.36 16.25 -13.80
C GLU A 121 -2.66 14.94 -13.45
N ARG A 122 -1.87 14.41 -14.39
CA ARG A 122 -1.01 13.26 -14.13
C ARG A 122 0.10 13.66 -13.15
N PRO A 123 0.25 12.97 -11.99
CA PRO A 123 1.29 13.31 -11.03
C PRO A 123 2.71 13.18 -11.57
N ASP A 124 3.63 13.93 -10.96
CA ASP A 124 5.04 13.93 -11.30
C ASP A 124 5.73 12.59 -10.95
N TYR A 125 6.92 12.41 -11.54
CA TYR A 125 7.74 11.24 -11.23
C TYR A 125 8.15 11.26 -9.75
N GLY A 126 7.81 10.19 -9.02
CA GLY A 126 8.08 10.07 -7.59
C GLY A 126 6.98 10.61 -6.67
N TYR A 127 5.87 11.14 -7.21
CA TYR A 127 4.74 11.58 -6.38
C TYR A 127 4.25 10.49 -5.42
N PHE A 128 4.06 9.28 -5.95
CA PHE A 128 3.54 8.13 -5.21
C PHE A 128 4.59 7.46 -4.30
N THR A 129 5.87 7.80 -4.43
CA THR A 129 6.93 7.25 -3.56
C THR A 129 7.17 8.12 -2.33
N ARG A 130 6.59 9.32 -2.27
CA ARG A 130 6.69 10.20 -1.10
C ARG A 130 5.78 9.68 0.02
N ALA A 131 6.28 9.70 1.25
CA ALA A 131 5.45 9.40 2.41
C ALA A 131 4.35 10.47 2.53
N LYS A 132 3.11 10.03 2.69
CA LYS A 132 1.94 10.90 2.85
C LYS A 132 1.47 10.81 4.28
N VAL A 133 1.31 11.96 4.92
CA VAL A 133 0.71 12.05 6.26
C VAL A 133 -0.80 12.11 6.04
N HIS A 134 -1.51 11.09 6.53
CA HIS A 134 -2.96 11.00 6.44
C HIS A 134 -3.56 11.19 7.83
N ALA A 135 -4.54 12.09 7.95
CA ALA A 135 -5.24 12.34 9.19
C ALA A 135 -6.48 11.45 9.23
N THR A 136 -6.66 10.73 10.33
CA THR A 136 -7.70 9.72 10.48
C THR A 136 -8.46 9.93 11.78
N ASP A 137 -9.77 9.66 11.76
CA ASP A 137 -10.63 9.83 12.94
C ASP A 137 -10.60 8.60 13.88
N ARG A 138 -10.10 7.47 13.38
CA ARG A 138 -9.93 6.22 14.11
C ARG A 138 -8.92 6.36 15.26
N PRO A 139 -9.17 5.71 16.41
CA PRO A 139 -8.19 5.69 17.48
C PRO A 139 -6.97 4.87 17.05
N ALA A 140 -5.77 5.39 17.37
CA ALA A 140 -4.54 4.65 17.14
C ALA A 140 -4.56 3.33 17.92
N PRO A 141 -4.08 2.22 17.33
CA PRO A 141 -4.01 0.94 18.03
C PRO A 141 -3.09 1.05 19.26
N PRO A 142 -3.38 0.31 20.34
CA PRO A 142 -2.54 0.31 21.52
C PRO A 142 -1.12 -0.13 21.16
N LYS A 143 -0.12 0.70 21.51
CA LYS A 143 1.28 0.34 21.31
C LYS A 143 1.57 -0.88 22.18
N LYS A 144 2.11 -1.95 21.57
CA LYS A 144 2.56 -3.12 22.32
C LYS A 144 3.54 -2.67 23.39
N GLU A 145 3.24 -2.98 24.63
CA GLU A 145 4.14 -2.70 25.74
C GLU A 145 5.48 -3.40 25.48
N LYS A 146 6.58 -2.69 25.70
CA LYS A 146 7.90 -3.30 25.61
C LYS A 146 7.98 -4.33 26.72
N THR A 147 8.25 -5.59 26.37
CA THR A 147 8.51 -6.63 27.36
C THR A 147 9.77 -6.24 28.13
N VAL A 148 9.59 -5.72 29.35
CA VAL A 148 10.69 -5.48 30.27
C VAL A 148 10.96 -6.80 30.97
N TYR A 149 12.07 -7.43 30.63
CA TYR A 149 12.52 -8.62 31.35
C TYR A 149 13.06 -8.15 32.73
N PRO A 150 12.54 -8.67 33.84
CA PRO A 150 12.99 -8.29 35.18
C PRO A 150 14.43 -8.74 35.46
N ASP A 151 14.88 -9.79 34.77
CA ASP A 151 16.16 -10.47 34.98
C ASP A 151 17.25 -9.97 34.02
N ALA A 152 17.34 -8.66 33.79
CA ALA A 152 18.61 -8.13 33.29
C ALA A 152 19.65 -8.49 34.34
N THR A 153 20.60 -9.37 34.00
CA THR A 153 21.72 -9.73 34.90
C THR A 153 22.27 -8.42 35.45
N PRO A 154 22.20 -8.19 36.77
CA PRO A 154 22.68 -6.95 37.35
C PRO A 154 24.12 -6.78 36.88
N GLY A 155 24.46 -5.58 36.41
CA GLY A 155 25.85 -5.27 36.12
C GLY A 155 26.69 -5.63 37.34
N LEU A 156 27.87 -6.20 37.11
CA LEU A 156 28.82 -6.42 38.20
C LEU A 156 29.01 -5.10 38.95
N PRO A 157 29.01 -5.10 40.30
CA PRO A 157 29.31 -3.89 41.09
C PRO A 157 30.61 -3.24 40.61
N GLU A 158 30.73 -1.91 40.70
CA GLU A 158 31.94 -1.22 40.22
C GLU A 158 33.21 -1.70 40.94
N ASP A 159 33.09 -2.04 42.22
CA ASP A 159 34.13 -2.58 43.09
C ASP A 159 34.41 -4.08 42.91
N TYR A 160 33.72 -4.77 41.99
CA TYR A 160 33.99 -6.19 41.77
C TYR A 160 35.41 -6.37 41.21
N PRO A 161 36.26 -7.23 41.82
CA PRO A 161 37.63 -7.41 41.38
C PRO A 161 37.64 -7.90 39.93
N ARG A 162 38.32 -7.16 39.06
CA ARG A 162 38.57 -7.53 37.66
C ARG A 162 40.00 -8.04 37.57
N PRO A 163 40.26 -9.31 37.90
CA PRO A 163 41.60 -9.86 37.74
C PRO A 163 41.97 -9.89 36.26
N ASP A 164 43.26 -9.83 35.97
CA ASP A 164 43.76 -10.04 34.62
C ASP A 164 43.29 -11.39 34.07
N ALA A 165 43.06 -11.45 32.76
CA ALA A 165 42.64 -12.67 32.11
C ALA A 165 43.69 -13.78 32.33
N LYS A 166 43.26 -14.94 32.86
CA LYS A 166 44.11 -16.07 33.27
C LYS A 166 45.12 -16.55 32.22
N TYR A 167 44.87 -16.27 30.94
CA TYR A 167 45.70 -16.66 29.79
C TYR A 167 45.78 -15.53 28.74
N GLY A 168 45.83 -14.28 29.20
CA GLY A 168 45.91 -13.12 28.31
C GLY A 168 44.75 -13.07 27.32
N SER A 169 45.09 -12.88 26.04
CA SER A 169 44.11 -12.74 24.96
C SER A 169 43.41 -14.04 24.55
N ARG A 170 43.96 -15.21 24.95
CA ARG A 170 43.55 -16.54 24.46
C ARG A 170 43.50 -16.62 22.92
N PHE A 171 44.31 -15.82 22.24
CA PHE A 171 44.44 -15.83 20.80
C PHE A 171 45.56 -16.81 20.42
N HIS A 172 45.34 -17.63 19.39
CA HIS A 172 46.19 -18.80 19.11
C HIS A 172 47.71 -18.52 18.98
N TRP A 173 48.10 -17.28 18.69
CA TRP A 173 49.48 -16.87 18.41
C TRP A 173 49.96 -15.69 19.28
N LEU A 174 49.17 -15.28 20.28
CA LEU A 174 49.55 -14.26 21.26
C LEU A 174 49.27 -14.81 22.66
N ASN A 175 50.35 -15.10 23.40
CA ASN A 175 50.27 -15.43 24.83
C ASN A 175 49.81 -14.20 25.62
#